data_AF-A0A1S3GX95-F1
#
_entry.id   AF-A0A1S3GX95-F1
#
_cell.length_a   1.000
_cell.length_b   1.000
_cell.length_c   1.000
_cell.angle_alpha   90.00
_cell.angle_beta   90.00
_cell.angle_gamma   90.00
#
_symmetry.space_group_name_H-M   'P 1'
#
loop_
_entity.id
_entity.type
_entity.pdbx_description
1 polymer ?
#
loop_
_entity_poly.entity_id
_entity_poly.type
_entity_poly.pdbx_seq_one_letter_code
_entity_poly.pdbx_strand_id
1 'polypeptide(L)'
;MIYTDPTKRLELYFRPKDPYCHPVCANRFSTSSLLLRIRKRTRRRRGEQAAEACPEASFNMEILGIVSTIYKFQGMSDFQYLAVHTEEGDKHVSMYDKLLLLKPEKQAFFQRDVPLYIPPPIFSRLDTPVDYYYRPETQHR
;
A
#
# COMPACT_ATOMS: atom_id res chain seq x y z
N MET A 1 13.02 14.71 -10.28
CA MET A 1 12.76 13.26 -10.26
C MET A 1 13.22 12.72 -8.91
N ILE A 2 12.29 12.31 -8.04
CA ILE A 2 12.57 11.98 -6.61
C ILE A 2 12.91 10.48 -6.41
N TYR A 3 12.87 9.67 -7.48
CA TYR A 3 12.98 8.21 -7.42
C TYR A 3 14.40 7.61 -7.41
N THR A 4 15.45 8.42 -7.29
CA THR A 4 16.83 7.92 -7.48
C THR A 4 17.61 7.65 -6.20
N ASP A 5 17.01 7.80 -5.02
CA ASP A 5 17.70 7.46 -3.77
C ASP A 5 17.51 5.96 -3.45
N PRO A 6 18.54 5.12 -3.63
CA PRO A 6 18.45 3.69 -3.38
C PRO A 6 18.22 3.34 -1.90
N THR A 7 18.42 4.30 -0.99
CA THR A 7 18.23 4.12 0.46
C THR A 7 16.79 4.35 0.90
N LYS A 8 15.99 5.05 0.09
CA LYS A 8 14.58 5.29 0.40
C LYS A 8 13.74 4.05 0.10
N ARG A 9 12.83 3.73 1.02
CA ARG A 9 11.78 2.72 0.80
C ARG A 9 10.85 3.24 -0.29
N LEU A 10 10.32 2.31 -1.08
CA LEU A 10 9.35 2.66 -2.12
C LEU A 10 7.98 2.86 -1.48
N GLU A 11 7.44 4.08 -1.55
CA GLU A 11 6.16 4.44 -0.96
C GLU A 11 4.99 4.16 -1.92
N LEU A 12 3.91 3.62 -1.38
CA LEU A 12 2.63 3.41 -2.05
C LEU A 12 1.51 4.10 -1.27
N TYR A 13 0.78 4.98 -1.94
CA TYR A 13 -0.40 5.66 -1.39
C TYR A 13 -1.68 5.02 -1.95
N PHE A 14 -2.47 4.38 -1.08
CA PHE A 14 -3.78 3.84 -1.48
C PHE A 14 -4.82 4.93 -1.74
N ARG A 15 -4.64 6.11 -1.14
CA ARG A 15 -5.51 7.29 -1.31
C ARG A 15 -4.66 8.47 -1.79
N PRO A 16 -4.22 8.49 -3.06
CA PRO A 16 -3.24 9.47 -3.55
C PRO A 16 -3.75 10.92 -3.56
N LYS A 17 -5.07 11.14 -3.40
CA LYS A 17 -5.67 12.47 -3.31
C LYS A 17 -5.78 12.97 -1.86
N ASP A 18 -5.61 12.11 -0.86
CA ASP A 18 -5.67 12.49 0.54
C ASP A 18 -4.26 12.82 1.07
N PRO A 19 -3.97 14.07 1.48
CA PRO A 19 -2.67 14.46 1.99
C PRO A 19 -2.30 13.85 3.36
N TYR A 20 -3.28 13.36 4.13
CA TYR A 20 -3.03 12.66 5.40
C TYR A 20 -2.99 11.13 5.25
N CYS A 21 -2.99 10.60 4.02
CA CYS A 21 -2.81 9.17 3.81
C CYS A 21 -1.37 8.77 4.15
N HIS A 22 -1.21 7.99 5.22
CA HIS A 22 0.07 7.32 5.51
C HIS A 22 0.43 6.35 4.38
N PRO A 23 1.67 6.39 3.85
CA PRO A 23 2.11 5.47 2.81
C PRO A 23 2.37 4.08 3.37
N VAL A 24 2.24 3.05 2.53
CA VAL A 24 2.81 1.74 2.80
C VAL A 24 4.15 1.64 2.08
N CYS A 25 5.17 1.20 2.81
CA CYS A 25 6.56 1.25 2.34
C CYS A 25 7.07 -0.15 1.95
N ALA A 26 7.55 -0.31 0.71
CA ALA A 26 8.23 -1.51 0.27
C ALA A 26 9.74 -1.45 0.53
N ASN A 27 10.27 -2.61 0.93
CA ASN A 27 11.71 -2.81 1.08
C ASN A 27 12.30 -3.30 -0.23
N ARG A 28 13.51 -2.81 -0.54
CA ARG A 28 14.28 -3.18 -1.73
C ARG A 28 15.07 -4.46 -1.49
N PHE A 29 14.97 -5.41 -2.41
CA PHE A 29 15.73 -6.66 -2.39
C PHE A 29 16.47 -6.84 -3.72
N SER A 30 17.76 -7.18 -3.65
CA SER A 30 18.54 -7.59 -4.82
C SER A 30 18.23 -9.05 -5.17
N THR A 31 17.97 -9.34 -6.44
CA THR A 31 17.58 -10.68 -6.91
C THR A 31 18.21 -11.02 -8.27
N SER A 32 18.20 -12.30 -8.65
CA SER A 32 18.61 -12.79 -9.97
C SER A 32 17.46 -13.56 -10.66
N SER A 33 16.22 -13.15 -10.39
CA SER A 33 15.02 -13.84 -10.92
C SER A 33 14.89 -13.67 -12.43
N LEU A 34 14.43 -14.71 -13.14
CA LEU A 34 14.22 -14.65 -14.59
C LEU A 34 12.80 -14.23 -14.95
N LEU A 35 12.66 -13.33 -15.92
CA LEU A 35 11.37 -13.02 -16.55
C LEU A 35 11.14 -13.98 -17.72
N LEU A 36 10.14 -14.86 -17.58
CA LEU A 36 9.81 -15.87 -18.58
C LEU A 36 8.51 -15.50 -19.32
N ARG A 37 8.56 -15.51 -20.66
CA ARG A 37 7.38 -15.45 -21.51
C ARG A 37 6.95 -16.87 -21.87
N ILE A 38 5.76 -17.27 -21.45
CA ILE A 38 5.19 -18.59 -21.74
C ILE A 38 3.99 -18.41 -22.68
N ARG A 39 4.06 -19.02 -23.87
CA ARG A 39 2.96 -19.07 -24.85
C ARG A 39 2.42 -20.48 -24.93
N LYS A 40 1.13 -20.65 -24.62
CA LYS A 40 0.41 -21.93 -24.77
C LYS A 40 -0.36 -21.92 -26.08
N ARG A 41 -0.13 -22.91 -26.94
CA ARG A 41 -0.92 -23.14 -28.16
C ARG A 41 -1.70 -24.43 -28.01
N THR A 42 -3.02 -24.33 -28.04
CA THR A 42 -3.95 -25.47 -28.02
C THR A 42 -4.51 -25.69 -29.42
N ARG A 43 -4.35 -26.91 -29.97
CA ARG A 43 -5.00 -27.31 -31.21
C ARG A 43 -6.29 -28.04 -30.86
N ARG A 44 -7.45 -27.46 -31.12
CA ARG A 44 -8.71 -28.22 -31.12
C ARG A 44 -8.74 -29.04 -32.40
N ARG A 45 -8.65 -30.38 -32.30
CA ARG A 45 -8.97 -31.26 -33.42
C ARG A 45 -10.47 -31.12 -33.68
N ARG A 46 -10.85 -30.44 -34.77
CA ARG A 46 -12.24 -30.36 -35.21
C ARG A 46 -12.52 -31.60 -36.04
N GLY A 47 -13.18 -32.57 -35.44
CA GLY A 47 -13.66 -33.77 -36.12
C GLY A 47 -12.95 -35.04 -35.68
N GLU A 48 -13.27 -35.54 -34.49
CA GLU A 48 -13.29 -36.98 -34.19
C GLU A 48 -14.05 -37.16 -32.87
N GLN A 49 -15.12 -37.94 -32.93
CA GLN A 49 -15.97 -38.28 -31.79
C GLN A 49 -15.25 -39.31 -30.90
N ALA A 50 -15.46 -39.17 -29.59
CA ALA A 50 -15.29 -40.14 -28.51
C ALA A 50 -13.87 -40.53 -28.02
N ALA A 51 -13.75 -40.43 -26.68
CA ALA A 51 -12.80 -41.07 -25.76
C ALA A 51 -11.32 -40.59 -25.76
N GLU A 52 -10.94 -39.98 -24.62
CA GLU A 52 -9.56 -39.84 -24.10
C GLU A 52 -8.49 -39.11 -24.94
N ALA A 53 -8.82 -37.96 -25.53
CA ALA A 53 -7.78 -37.07 -26.06
C ALA A 53 -7.45 -35.96 -25.06
N CYS A 54 -6.36 -36.11 -24.30
CA CYS A 54 -5.70 -34.97 -23.65
C CYS A 54 -5.38 -33.93 -24.73
N PRO A 55 -5.86 -32.68 -24.65
CA PRO A 55 -5.51 -31.66 -25.64
C PRO A 55 -4.00 -31.45 -25.60
N GLU A 56 -3.29 -31.83 -26.67
CA GLU A 56 -1.86 -31.59 -26.84
C GLU A 56 -1.62 -30.08 -26.83
N ALA A 57 -1.27 -29.57 -25.64
CA ALA A 57 -0.90 -28.19 -25.44
C ALA A 57 0.60 -28.06 -25.66
N SER A 58 0.99 -27.43 -26.77
CA SER A 58 2.38 -27.05 -26.97
C SER A 58 2.68 -25.76 -26.20
N PHE A 59 3.80 -25.76 -25.48
CA PHE A 59 4.29 -24.59 -24.75
C PHE A 59 5.57 -24.09 -25.43
N ASN A 60 5.60 -22.79 -25.73
CA ASN A 60 6.80 -22.10 -26.15
C ASN A 60 7.23 -21.18 -24.99
N MET A 61 8.47 -21.34 -24.53
CA MET A 61 9.03 -20.59 -23.41
C MET A 61 10.24 -19.79 -23.88
N GLU A 62 10.34 -18.54 -23.44
CA GLU A 62 11.41 -17.63 -23.81
C GLU A 62 11.84 -16.81 -22.59
N ILE A 63 13.15 -16.70 -22.36
CA ILE A 63 13.74 -15.86 -21.32
C ILE A 63 13.81 -14.43 -21.87
N LEU A 64 13.10 -13.50 -21.24
CA LEU A 64 13.11 -12.08 -21.63
C LEU A 64 14.23 -11.29 -20.92
N GLY A 65 14.67 -11.75 -19.74
CA GLY A 65 15.74 -11.08 -19.00
C GLY A 65 15.80 -11.45 -17.52
N ILE A 66 16.62 -10.70 -16.78
CA ILE A 66 16.84 -10.87 -15.33
C ILE A 66 16.23 -9.67 -14.59
N VAL A 67 15.46 -9.94 -13.54
CA VAL A 67 14.94 -8.98 -12.58
C VAL A 67 15.97 -8.83 -11.46
N SER A 68 16.74 -7.75 -11.52
CA SER A 68 17.84 -7.47 -10.57
C SER A 68 17.37 -6.92 -9.23
N THR A 69 16.20 -6.29 -9.18
CA THR A 69 15.66 -5.63 -8.00
C THR A 69 14.16 -5.89 -7.87
N ILE A 70 13.72 -6.29 -6.68
CA ILE A 70 12.31 -6.46 -6.33
C ILE A 70 12.01 -5.59 -5.11
N TYR A 71 10.88 -4.89 -5.14
CA TYR A 71 10.34 -4.17 -3.99
C TYR A 71 9.18 -4.98 -3.41
N LYS A 72 9.25 -5.31 -2.12
CA LYS A 72 8.19 -6.09 -1.44
C LYS A 72 7.53 -5.25 -0.35
N PHE A 73 6.21 -5.14 -0.42
CA PHE A 73 5.36 -4.56 0.61
C PHE A 73 5.01 -5.65 1.63
N GLN A 74 5.89 -5.88 2.60
CA GLN A 74 5.68 -6.88 3.66
C GLN A 74 5.23 -6.26 4.98
N GLY A 75 5.49 -4.97 5.18
CA GLY A 75 4.97 -4.21 6.32
C GLY A 75 3.47 -3.93 6.17
N MET A 76 2.78 -3.91 7.30
CA MET A 76 1.38 -3.51 7.40
C MET A 76 1.22 -2.01 7.19
N SER A 77 0.02 -1.60 6.78
CA SER A 77 -0.36 -0.19 6.77
C SER A 77 -0.43 0.37 8.19
N ASP A 78 0.02 1.61 8.36
CA ASP A 78 -0.18 2.33 9.62
C ASP A 78 -1.66 2.63 9.87
N PHE A 79 -2.01 2.94 11.11
CA PHE A 79 -3.33 3.45 11.45
C PHE A 79 -3.53 4.81 10.79
N GLN A 80 -4.76 5.05 10.34
CA GLN A 80 -5.15 6.33 9.75
C GLN A 80 -6.38 6.86 10.47
N TYR A 81 -6.32 8.13 10.82
CA TYR A 81 -7.47 8.86 11.35
C TYR A 81 -8.03 9.74 10.23
N LEU A 82 -9.36 9.74 10.05
CA LEU A 82 -10.02 10.56 9.04
C LEU A 82 -10.57 11.83 9.66
N ALA A 83 -10.37 12.96 8.96
CA ALA A 83 -10.85 14.27 9.40
C ALA A 83 -12.36 14.38 9.22
N VAL A 84 -13.10 13.69 10.07
CA VAL A 84 -14.56 13.60 10.04
C VAL A 84 -15.10 14.02 11.40
N HIS A 85 -16.08 14.91 11.36
CA HIS A 85 -16.83 15.34 12.53
C HIS A 85 -18.27 14.85 12.39
N THR A 86 -18.83 14.37 13.48
CA THR A 86 -20.23 13.94 13.54
C THR A 86 -21.03 15.09 14.14
N GLU A 87 -21.91 15.69 13.33
CA GLU A 87 -22.87 16.69 13.76
C GLU A 87 -24.08 16.02 14.43
N GLU A 88 -24.98 16.82 15.01
CA GLU A 88 -26.25 16.34 15.56
C GLU A 88 -27.06 15.60 14.46
N GLY A 89 -27.46 14.36 14.75
CA GLY A 89 -28.20 13.51 13.81
C GLY A 89 -27.34 12.56 12.95
N ASP A 90 -26.15 12.16 13.43
CA ASP A 90 -25.26 11.16 12.77
C ASP A 90 -24.77 11.58 11.36
N LYS A 91 -24.81 12.88 11.09
CA LYS A 91 -24.28 13.43 9.84
C LYS A 91 -22.76 13.59 9.94
N HIS A 92 -22.04 12.81 9.15
CA HIS A 92 -20.59 12.91 9.04
C HIS A 92 -20.20 14.01 8.04
N VAL A 93 -19.48 15.02 8.52
CA VAL A 93 -18.95 16.13 7.72
C VAL A 93 -17.43 16.04 7.67
N SER A 94 -16.88 16.11 6.46
CA SER A 94 -15.43 16.16 6.27
C SER A 94 -14.87 17.52 6.68
N MET A 95 -13.77 17.49 7.42
CA MET A 95 -13.06 18.68 7.90
C MET A 95 -11.86 19.04 7.01
N TYR A 96 -11.56 18.28 5.97
CA TYR A 96 -10.40 18.53 5.09
C TYR A 96 -10.40 19.94 4.50
N ASP A 97 -11.54 20.45 4.03
CA ASP A 97 -11.65 21.82 3.47
C ASP A 97 -11.39 22.93 4.50
N LYS A 98 -11.57 22.61 5.78
CA LYS A 98 -11.34 23.55 6.88
C LYS A 98 -9.92 23.48 7.43
N LEU A 99 -9.23 22.37 7.21
CA LEU A 99 -7.90 22.09 7.78
C LEU A 99 -6.78 22.27 6.76
N LEU A 100 -7.04 21.91 5.50
CA LEU A 100 -6.03 21.93 4.45
C LEU A 100 -5.96 23.30 3.78
N LEU A 101 -4.78 23.90 3.80
CA LEU A 101 -4.46 25.10 3.03
C LEU A 101 -4.18 24.74 1.58
N LEU A 102 -5.22 24.47 0.80
CA LEU A 102 -5.10 24.17 -0.63
C LEU A 102 -4.78 25.42 -1.48
N LYS A 103 -5.05 26.61 -0.94
CA LYS A 103 -4.82 27.92 -1.57
C LYS A 103 -4.38 28.94 -0.51
N PRO A 104 -3.79 30.08 -0.90
CA PRO A 104 -3.54 31.18 0.02
C PRO A 104 -4.85 31.66 0.65
N GLU A 105 -4.92 31.64 1.98
CA GLU A 105 -6.12 31.98 2.74
C GLU A 105 -5.95 33.30 3.52
N LYS A 106 -7.07 33.96 3.82
CA LYS A 106 -7.10 35.23 4.58
C LYS A 106 -7.11 34.97 6.09
N GLN A 107 -6.83 36.00 6.89
CA GLN A 107 -6.85 35.93 8.36
C GLN A 107 -8.11 35.24 8.93
N ALA A 108 -9.28 35.51 8.34
CA ALA A 108 -10.55 34.93 8.76
C ALA A 108 -10.60 33.39 8.66
N PHE A 109 -9.76 32.76 7.83
CA PHE A 109 -9.63 31.30 7.78
C PHE A 109 -8.97 30.75 9.05
N PHE A 110 -7.91 31.40 9.51
CA PHE A 110 -7.12 30.98 10.69
C PHE A 110 -7.83 31.23 12.02
N GLN A 111 -8.83 32.12 12.03
CA GLN A 111 -9.63 32.44 13.22
C GLN A 111 -10.90 31.60 13.34
N ARG A 112 -11.14 30.64 12.43
CA ARG A 112 -12.30 29.75 12.50
C ARG A 112 -12.18 28.84 13.70
N ASP A 113 -13.29 28.68 14.41
CA ASP A 113 -13.40 27.66 15.45
C ASP A 113 -13.55 26.29 14.78
N VAL A 114 -12.50 25.47 14.89
CA VAL A 114 -12.47 24.11 14.38
C VAL A 114 -11.87 23.20 15.44
N PRO A 115 -12.38 21.96 15.60
CA PRO A 115 -11.76 20.99 16.48
C PRO A 115 -10.28 20.81 16.12
N LEU A 116 -9.42 20.68 17.13
CA LEU A 116 -7.99 20.45 16.92
C LEU A 116 -7.80 19.08 16.25
N TYR A 117 -7.54 19.10 14.94
CA TYR A 117 -7.36 17.92 14.12
C TYR A 117 -5.94 17.91 13.53
N ILE A 118 -5.00 17.37 14.29
CA ILE A 118 -3.60 17.18 13.84
C ILE A 118 -3.24 15.73 14.15
N PRO A 119 -3.39 14.81 13.18
CA PRO A 119 -3.01 13.42 13.40
C PRO A 119 -1.48 13.33 13.58
N PRO A 120 -0.98 12.43 14.44
CA PRO A 120 0.44 12.10 14.51
C PRO A 120 1.01 11.78 13.11
N PRO A 121 2.25 12.18 12.82
CA PRO A 121 2.90 11.83 11.57
C PRO A 121 3.08 10.30 11.41
N ILE A 122 3.13 9.57 12.53
CA ILE A 122 3.23 8.12 12.60
C ILE A 122 2.39 7.66 13.80
N PHE A 123 1.51 6.68 13.61
CA PHE A 123 0.74 6.07 14.70
C PHE A 123 1.46 4.83 15.24
N SER A 124 1.95 3.97 14.36
CA SER A 124 2.68 2.76 14.72
C SER A 124 4.17 2.92 14.42
N ARG A 125 5.01 2.72 15.44
CA ARG A 125 6.47 2.73 15.28
C ARG A 125 7.00 1.52 14.52
N LEU A 126 6.21 0.46 14.43
CA LEU A 126 6.55 -0.82 13.80
C LEU A 126 5.48 -1.16 12.77
N ASP A 127 5.91 -1.51 11.56
CA ASP A 127 5.04 -1.98 10.48
C ASP A 127 5.01 -3.52 10.40
N THR A 128 5.84 -4.21 11.19
CA THR A 128 5.83 -5.68 11.30
C THR A 128 5.27 -6.12 12.65
N PRO A 129 4.49 -7.22 12.71
CA PRO A 129 4.11 -7.83 13.97
C PRO A 129 5.35 -8.21 14.77
N VAL A 130 5.37 -7.88 16.06
CA VAL A 130 6.44 -8.24 16.99
C VAL A 130 5.81 -8.87 18.22
N ASP A 131 6.43 -9.96 18.69
CA ASP A 131 6.05 -10.58 19.95
C ASP A 131 6.33 -9.61 21.11
N TYR A 132 5.30 -9.27 21.86
CA TYR A 132 5.39 -8.27 22.92
C TYR A 132 6.29 -8.71 24.11
N TYR A 133 6.51 -10.02 24.30
CA TYR A 133 7.31 -10.62 25.38
C TYR A 133 7.18 -9.89 26.72
N TYR A 134 5.95 -9.65 27.17
CA TYR A 134 5.67 -8.88 28.37
C TYR A 134 6.49 -9.37 29.57
N ARG A 135 7.25 -8.46 30.19
CA ARG A 135 7.96 -8.73 31.45
C ARG A 135 7.34 -7.87 32.55
N PRO A 136 6.59 -8.46 33.49
CA PRO A 136 6.07 -7.70 34.62
C PRO A 136 7.23 -7.15 35.44
N GLU A 137 7.10 -5.93 35.94
CA GLU A 137 8.06 -5.38 36.89
C GLU A 137 8.11 -6.25 38.15
N THR A 138 9.32 -6.50 38.64
CA THR A 138 9.53 -7.19 39.91
C THR A 138 9.17 -6.27 41.07
N GLN A 139 7.95 -6.40 41.60
CA GLN A 139 7.56 -5.75 42.85
C GLN A 139 8.50 -6.20 43.97
N HIS A 140 9.34 -5.28 44.45
CA HIS A 140 10.08 -5.48 45.70
C HIS A 140 9.09 -5.26 46.85
N ARG A 141 8.87 -6.31 47.64
CA ARG A 141 8.13 -6.25 48.91
C ARG A 141 9.02 -5.74 50.03
#